data_AF-A0A1W9RIR2-F1
#
_entry.id   AF-A0A1W9RIR2-F1
#
_cell.length_a   1.000
_cell.length_b   1.000
_cell.length_c   1.000
_cell.angle_alpha   90.00
_cell.angle_beta   90.00
_cell.angle_gamma   90.00
#
_symmetry.space_group_name_H-M   'P 1'
#
loop_
_entity.id
_entity.type
_entity.pdbx_description
1 polymer ?
#
loop_
_entity_poly.entity_id
_entity_poly.type
_entity_poly.pdbx_seq_one_letter_code
_entity_poly.pdbx_strand_id
1 'polypeptide(L)'
;MEIIRKEYGQFSPDLHSLITEYFYQRYLLDYLKFQKNKLDSFTEQFNKNMERKPYLEKEFNRVSHEVETNRTIYQAFLESKTSAQISEAVQSTNLGMRINIIEQPQKPLVPVKPNKIKIMLLALIFAGACGLASIVATEYFDDSFRSIEEVEKMMKLPVLGTVPKMASGFEWEKKKRGRMILIWTIGLVIFIGIISGVLYVYSSHLKSAGIGIELKDR
;
A
#
# COMPACT_ATOMS: atom_id res chain seq x y z
N MET A 1 -54.91 80.07 -17.77
CA MET A 1 -55.85 81.21 -17.68
C MET A 1 -57.05 81.06 -18.62
N GLU A 2 -56.84 80.64 -19.87
CA GLU A 2 -57.93 80.53 -20.87
C GLU A 2 -58.92 79.38 -20.59
N ILE A 3 -58.45 78.28 -19.98
CA ILE A 3 -59.25 77.10 -19.66
C ILE A 3 -60.28 77.40 -18.55
N ILE A 4 -59.88 78.12 -17.49
CA ILE A 4 -60.75 78.46 -16.34
C ILE A 4 -61.88 79.41 -16.76
N ARG A 5 -61.59 80.38 -17.64
CA ARG A 5 -62.60 81.31 -18.17
C ARG A 5 -63.66 80.59 -19.02
N LYS A 6 -63.29 79.52 -19.72
CA LYS A 6 -64.17 78.77 -20.62
C LYS A 6 -65.07 77.77 -19.89
N GLU A 7 -64.60 77.16 -18.80
CA GLU A 7 -65.36 76.17 -18.01
C GLU A 7 -66.12 76.74 -16.80
N TYR A 8 -65.68 77.86 -16.21
CA TYR A 8 -66.22 78.38 -14.94
C TYR A 8 -66.85 79.78 -15.05
N GLY A 9 -67.30 80.19 -16.24
CA GLY A 9 -67.80 81.55 -16.51
C GLY A 9 -69.08 81.99 -15.77
N GLN A 10 -69.72 81.11 -15.00
CA GLN A 10 -70.96 81.39 -14.25
C GLN A 10 -70.75 81.72 -12.76
N PHE A 11 -69.51 81.68 -12.27
CA PHE A 11 -69.18 81.99 -10.87
C PHE A 11 -68.69 83.44 -10.71
N SER A 12 -68.95 84.06 -9.55
CA SER A 12 -68.60 85.46 -9.24
C SER A 12 -67.11 85.75 -9.54
N PRO A 13 -66.74 86.95 -10.05
CA PRO A 13 -65.36 87.31 -10.40
C PRO A 13 -64.33 87.09 -9.29
N ASP A 14 -64.75 87.21 -8.03
CA ASP A 14 -63.90 86.96 -6.85
C ASP A 14 -63.55 85.47 -6.66
N LEU A 15 -64.34 84.55 -7.23
CA LEU A 15 -64.09 83.11 -7.15
C LEU A 15 -63.07 82.65 -8.19
N HIS A 16 -62.94 83.33 -9.33
CA HIS A 16 -61.97 83.00 -10.38
C HIS A 16 -60.52 83.18 -9.92
N SER A 17 -60.24 84.18 -9.08
CA SER A 17 -58.90 84.41 -8.51
C SER A 17 -58.51 83.28 -7.55
N LEU A 18 -59.43 82.90 -6.65
CA LEU A 18 -59.22 81.83 -5.67
C LEU A 18 -59.04 80.46 -6.35
N ILE A 19 -59.85 80.15 -7.37
CA ILE A 19 -59.74 78.92 -8.16
C ILE A 19 -58.38 78.88 -8.89
N THR A 20 -57.93 80.00 -9.46
CA THR A 20 -56.64 80.10 -10.13
C THR A 20 -55.48 79.89 -9.15
N GLU A 21 -55.54 80.46 -7.95
CA GLU A 21 -54.55 80.27 -6.91
C GLU A 21 -54.50 78.82 -6.41
N TYR A 22 -55.66 78.19 -6.18
CA TYR A 22 -55.75 76.77 -5.83
C TYR A 22 -55.10 75.87 -6.90
N PHE A 23 -55.41 76.08 -8.18
CA PHE A 23 -54.79 75.31 -9.26
C PHE A 23 -53.29 75.57 -9.41
N TYR A 24 -52.84 76.80 -9.19
CA TYR A 24 -51.42 77.15 -9.20
C TYR A 24 -50.66 76.45 -8.06
N GLN A 25 -51.17 76.50 -6.83
CA GLN A 25 -50.60 75.81 -5.69
C GLN A 25 -50.61 74.29 -5.89
N ARG A 26 -51.69 73.73 -6.46
CA ARG A 26 -51.77 72.30 -6.78
C ARG A 26 -50.71 71.88 -7.79
N TYR A 27 -50.55 72.64 -8.87
CA TYR A 27 -49.51 72.41 -9.87
C TYR A 27 -48.12 72.48 -9.26
N LEU A 28 -47.85 73.48 -8.41
CA LEU A 28 -46.56 73.62 -7.74
C LEU A 28 -46.28 72.43 -6.82
N LEU A 29 -47.28 71.98 -6.06
CA LEU A 29 -47.18 70.80 -5.21
C LEU A 29 -46.85 69.54 -6.03
N ASP A 30 -47.54 69.32 -7.14
CA ASP A 30 -47.33 68.16 -8.00
C ASP A 30 -45.94 68.22 -8.70
N TYR A 31 -45.49 69.41 -9.11
CA TYR A 31 -44.13 69.63 -9.61
C TYR A 31 -43.06 69.32 -8.55
N LEU A 32 -43.24 69.81 -7.31
CA LEU A 32 -42.30 69.58 -6.21
C LEU A 32 -42.24 68.10 -5.83
N LYS A 33 -43.39 67.41 -5.81
CA LYS A 33 -43.48 65.96 -5.60
C LYS A 33 -42.77 65.20 -6.70
N PHE A 34 -42.93 65.60 -7.96
CA PHE A 34 -42.24 64.97 -9.08
C PHE A 34 -40.71 65.11 -8.96
N GLN A 35 -40.21 66.30 -8.61
CA GLN A 35 -38.79 66.52 -8.37
C GLN A 35 -38.26 65.69 -7.21
N LYS A 36 -39.01 65.61 -6.10
CA LYS A 36 -38.67 64.75 -4.97
C LYS A 36 -38.60 63.28 -5.39
N ASN A 37 -39.63 62.75 -6.04
CA ASN A 37 -39.65 61.36 -6.48
C ASN A 37 -38.51 61.03 -7.44
N LYS A 38 -38.16 61.97 -8.33
CA LYS A 38 -37.01 61.82 -9.23
C LYS A 38 -35.70 61.76 -8.45
N LEU A 39 -35.52 62.63 -7.46
CA LEU A 39 -34.35 62.62 -6.58
C LEU A 39 -34.27 61.32 -5.77
N ASP A 40 -35.38 60.90 -5.16
CA ASP A 40 -35.48 59.65 -4.40
C ASP A 40 -35.12 58.44 -5.28
N SER A 41 -35.63 58.39 -6.52
CA SER A 41 -35.29 57.33 -7.48
C SER A 41 -33.81 57.34 -7.89
N PHE A 42 -33.17 58.51 -7.95
CA PHE A 42 -31.75 58.64 -8.24
C PHE A 42 -30.91 58.17 -7.05
N THR A 43 -31.29 58.55 -5.83
CA THR A 43 -30.66 58.10 -4.59
C THR A 43 -30.77 56.59 -4.42
N GLU A 44 -31.93 55.99 -4.73
CA GLU A 44 -32.12 54.55 -4.67
C GLU A 44 -31.24 53.81 -5.69
N GLN A 45 -31.18 54.30 -6.94
CA GLN A 45 -30.28 53.74 -7.95
C GLN A 45 -28.81 53.90 -7.55
N PHE A 46 -28.43 55.03 -6.98
CA PHE A 46 -27.07 55.27 -6.50
C PHE A 46 -26.70 54.33 -5.34
N ASN A 47 -27.58 54.17 -4.36
CA ASN A 47 -27.39 53.24 -3.25
C ASN A 47 -27.25 51.80 -3.75
N LYS A 48 -28.13 51.35 -4.66
CA LYS A 48 -28.05 50.03 -5.28
C LYS A 48 -26.74 49.81 -6.05
N ASN A 49 -26.23 50.84 -6.72
CA ASN A 49 -24.93 50.77 -7.39
C ASN A 49 -23.76 50.77 -6.39
N MET A 50 -23.89 51.46 -5.26
CA MET A 50 -22.91 51.42 -4.18
C MET A 50 -22.83 50.03 -3.52
N GLU A 51 -23.95 49.33 -3.36
CA GLU A 51 -23.99 47.97 -2.80
C GLU A 51 -23.23 46.94 -3.66
N ARG A 52 -23.11 47.17 -4.97
CA ARG A 52 -22.34 46.27 -5.86
C ARG A 52 -20.83 46.42 -5.72
N LYS A 53 -20.33 47.63 -5.40
CA LYS A 53 -18.89 47.89 -5.24
C LYS A 53 -18.18 46.97 -4.23
N PRO A 54 -18.67 46.78 -2.99
CA PRO A 54 -18.00 45.92 -2.02
C PRO A 54 -17.96 44.45 -2.46
N TYR A 55 -18.95 43.99 -3.23
CA TYR A 55 -18.93 42.64 -3.79
C TYR A 55 -17.82 42.47 -4.84
N LEU A 56 -17.69 43.41 -5.78
CA LEU A 56 -16.62 43.41 -6.78
C LEU A 56 -15.24 43.51 -6.14
N GLU A 57 -15.08 44.35 -5.11
CA GLU A 57 -13.82 44.50 -4.39
C GLU A 57 -13.45 43.25 -3.59
N LYS A 58 -14.44 42.61 -2.93
CA LYS A 58 -14.24 41.34 -2.25
C LYS A 58 -13.82 40.24 -3.22
N GLU A 59 -14.47 40.16 -4.38
CA GLU A 59 -14.14 39.15 -5.39
C GLU A 59 -12.77 39.39 -6.02
N PHE A 60 -12.43 40.65 -6.31
CA PHE A 60 -11.08 41.03 -6.76
C PHE A 60 -10.03 40.63 -5.72
N ASN A 61 -10.22 40.99 -4.46
CA ASN A 61 -9.29 40.63 -3.38
C ASN A 61 -9.16 39.11 -3.21
N ARG A 62 -10.27 38.37 -3.31
CA ARG A 62 -10.28 36.91 -3.27
C ARG A 62 -9.42 36.32 -4.38
N VAL A 63 -9.65 36.75 -5.62
CA VAL A 63 -8.91 36.27 -6.81
C VAL A 63 -7.44 36.68 -6.75
N SER A 64 -7.13 37.92 -6.34
CA SER A 64 -5.75 38.38 -6.16
C SER A 64 -4.99 37.55 -5.13
N HIS A 65 -5.62 37.23 -4.00
CA HIS A 65 -5.02 36.39 -2.97
C HIS A 65 -4.80 34.95 -3.47
N GLU A 66 -5.75 34.41 -4.23
CA GLU A 66 -5.64 33.07 -4.84
C GLU A 66 -4.47 32.99 -5.84
N VAL A 67 -4.31 34.01 -6.70
CA VAL A 67 -3.18 34.12 -7.63
C VAL A 67 -1.85 34.21 -6.87
N GLU A 68 -1.77 35.02 -5.82
CA GLU A 68 -0.55 35.15 -5.03
C GLU A 68 -0.19 33.84 -4.32
N THR A 69 -1.16 33.17 -3.71
CA THR A 69 -0.98 31.85 -3.08
C THR A 69 -0.44 30.82 -4.07
N ASN A 70 -1.05 30.74 -5.26
CA ASN A 70 -0.60 29.83 -6.31
C ASN A 70 0.81 30.16 -6.79
N ARG A 71 1.17 31.44 -6.85
CA ARG A 71 2.53 31.87 -7.19
C ARG A 71 3.54 31.43 -6.13
N THR A 72 3.23 31.57 -4.85
CA THR A 72 4.08 31.10 -3.75
C THR A 72 4.27 29.58 -3.79
N ILE A 73 3.20 28.81 -3.99
CA ILE A 73 3.26 27.34 -4.12
C ILE A 73 4.15 26.94 -5.30
N TYR A 74 3.97 27.59 -6.45
CA TYR A 74 4.79 27.32 -7.63
C TYR A 74 6.27 27.61 -7.39
N GLN A 75 6.60 28.72 -6.72
CA GLN A 75 7.99 29.05 -6.34
C GLN A 75 8.58 28.01 -5.39
N ALA A 76 7.85 27.60 -4.36
CA ALA A 76 8.29 26.56 -3.43
C ALA A 76 8.54 25.21 -4.14
N PHE A 77 7.68 24.85 -5.10
CA PHE A 77 7.85 23.65 -5.90
C PHE A 77 9.09 23.72 -6.80
N LEU A 78 9.35 24.89 -7.43
CA LEU A 78 10.56 25.11 -8.21
C LEU A 78 11.82 24.99 -7.34
N GLU A 79 11.82 25.60 -6.16
CA GLU A 79 12.94 25.52 -5.22
C GLU A 79 13.20 24.08 -4.77
N SER A 80 12.14 23.35 -4.39
CA SER A 80 12.24 21.93 -4.02
C SER A 80 12.77 21.08 -5.17
N LYS A 81 12.33 21.34 -6.42
CA LYS A 81 12.84 20.65 -7.61
C LYS A 81 14.32 20.93 -7.83
N THR A 82 14.75 22.19 -7.74
CA THR A 82 16.16 22.57 -7.88
C THR A 82 17.01 21.94 -6.78
N SER A 83 16.55 21.95 -5.53
CA SER A 83 17.23 21.28 -4.41
C SER A 83 17.37 19.77 -4.65
N ALA A 84 16.32 19.10 -5.10
CA ALA A 84 16.36 17.68 -5.44
C ALA A 84 17.34 17.39 -6.60
N GLN A 85 17.31 18.20 -7.66
CA GLN A 85 18.26 18.10 -8.77
C GLN A 85 19.70 18.34 -8.34
N ILE A 86 19.95 19.30 -7.44
CA ILE A 86 21.27 19.51 -6.86
C ILE A 86 21.69 18.28 -6.04
N SER A 87 20.81 17.73 -5.21
CA SER A 87 21.10 16.53 -4.42
C SER A 87 21.39 15.32 -5.32
N GLU A 88 20.62 15.13 -6.39
CA GLU A 88 20.85 14.09 -7.39
C GLU A 88 22.17 14.30 -8.13
N ALA A 89 22.48 15.54 -8.54
CA ALA A 89 23.74 15.89 -9.17
C ALA A 89 24.92 15.64 -8.22
N VAL A 90 24.80 15.98 -6.93
CA VAL A 90 25.83 15.74 -5.91
C VAL A 90 26.05 14.25 -5.65
N GLN A 91 24.98 13.45 -5.64
CA GLN A 91 25.07 11.98 -5.53
C GLN A 91 25.69 11.35 -6.78
N SER A 92 25.23 11.74 -7.97
CA SER A 92 25.70 11.18 -9.25
C SER A 92 27.13 11.57 -9.59
N THR A 93 27.59 12.76 -9.17
CA THR A 93 28.95 13.23 -9.43
C THR A 93 29.98 12.70 -8.42
N ASN A 94 29.59 11.93 -7.39
CA ASN A 94 30.47 11.52 -6.29
C ASN A 94 31.21 12.72 -5.62
N LEU A 95 30.76 13.96 -5.82
CA LEU A 95 31.40 15.16 -5.28
C LEU A 95 30.96 15.46 -3.83
N GLY A 96 29.91 14.79 -3.33
CA GLY A 96 29.27 15.10 -2.06
C GLY A 96 29.86 14.44 -0.81
N MET A 97 30.63 13.37 -0.94
CA MET A 97 31.30 12.78 0.20
C MET A 97 32.63 12.17 -0.25
N ARG A 98 33.74 12.85 0.06
CA ARG A 98 34.93 12.08 0.44
C ARG A 98 34.54 11.35 1.73
N ILE A 99 33.89 10.19 1.59
CA ILE A 99 33.70 9.25 2.69
C ILE A 99 35.12 8.79 3.01
N ASN A 100 35.80 9.53 3.89
CA ASN A 100 37.09 9.09 4.39
C ASN A 100 36.75 7.96 5.35
N ILE A 101 36.92 6.72 4.89
CA ILE A 101 36.67 5.53 5.67
C ILE A 101 37.74 5.51 6.77
N ILE A 102 37.42 6.10 7.93
CA ILE A 102 38.31 6.11 9.11
C ILE A 102 38.56 4.66 9.54
N GLU A 103 37.54 3.82 9.43
CA GLU A 103 37.61 2.41 9.74
C GLU A 103 36.78 1.60 8.76
N GLN A 104 37.39 0.63 8.10
CA GLN A 104 36.70 -0.26 7.17
C GLN A 104 35.76 -1.18 7.95
N PRO A 105 34.55 -1.48 7.43
CA PRO A 105 33.64 -2.40 8.10
C PRO A 105 34.34 -3.74 8.29
N GLN A 106 34.61 -4.09 9.55
CA GLN A 106 35.21 -5.37 9.87
C GLN A 106 34.22 -6.48 9.53
N LYS A 107 34.64 -7.39 8.64
CA LYS A 107 33.87 -8.60 8.38
C LYS A 107 33.79 -9.38 9.70
N PRO A 108 32.59 -9.86 10.09
CA PRO A 108 32.46 -10.61 11.33
C PRO A 108 33.37 -11.85 11.25
N LEU A 109 34.27 -11.98 12.22
CA LEU A 109 35.22 -13.10 12.34
C LEU A 109 34.51 -14.44 12.46
N VAL A 110 33.25 -14.42 12.90
CA VAL A 110 32.38 -15.59 13.03
C VAL A 110 31.07 -15.36 12.28
N PRO A 111 30.57 -16.37 11.55
CA PRO A 111 29.29 -16.26 10.85
C PRO A 111 28.15 -16.10 11.87
N VAL A 112 27.47 -14.95 11.83
CA VAL A 112 26.32 -14.65 12.71
C VAL A 112 25.16 -15.64 12.48
N LYS A 113 25.03 -16.15 11.24
CA LYS A 113 24.09 -17.19 10.84
C LYS A 113 24.69 -18.04 9.71
N PRO A 114 24.38 -19.35 9.60
CA PRO A 114 23.69 -20.20 10.57
C PRO A 114 24.65 -20.88 11.57
N ASN A 115 24.13 -21.18 12.76
CA ASN A 115 24.81 -22.02 13.75
C ASN A 115 24.83 -23.49 13.30
N LYS A 116 25.86 -23.87 12.54
CA LYS A 116 26.03 -25.22 11.97
C LYS A 116 25.90 -26.34 13.01
N ILE A 117 26.39 -26.10 14.23
CA ILE A 117 26.33 -27.07 15.34
C ILE A 117 24.88 -27.39 15.73
N LYS A 118 24.00 -26.40 15.81
CA LYS A 118 22.58 -26.62 16.17
C LYS A 118 21.85 -27.46 15.12
N ILE A 119 22.12 -27.21 13.85
CA ILE A 119 21.53 -27.96 12.73
C ILE A 119 22.01 -29.40 12.74
N MET A 120 23.31 -29.62 12.95
CA MET A 120 23.90 -30.97 13.00
C MET A 120 23.33 -31.79 14.16
N LEU A 121 23.16 -31.17 15.33
CA LEU A 121 22.58 -31.83 16.51
C LEU A 121 21.11 -32.22 16.26
N LEU A 122 20.32 -31.31 15.68
CA LEU A 122 18.92 -31.60 15.34
C LEU A 122 18.80 -32.70 14.28
N ALA A 123 19.66 -32.67 13.26
CA ALA A 123 19.71 -33.70 12.22
C ALA A 123 20.07 -35.08 12.80
N LEU A 124 21.03 -35.14 13.73
CA LEU A 124 21.42 -36.38 14.41
C LEU A 124 20.24 -36.98 15.20
N ILE A 125 19.55 -36.16 15.99
CA ILE A 125 18.39 -36.59 16.77
C ILE A 125 17.28 -37.09 15.83
N PHE A 126 16.99 -36.33 14.77
CA PHE A 126 15.94 -36.68 13.82
C PHE A 126 16.26 -37.97 13.06
N ALA A 127 17.50 -38.14 12.61
CA ALA A 127 17.96 -39.37 11.95
C ALA A 127 17.87 -40.59 12.89
N GLY A 128 18.26 -40.43 14.16
CA GLY A 128 18.11 -41.49 15.17
C GLY A 128 16.65 -41.87 15.41
N ALA A 129 15.77 -40.89 15.57
CA ALA A 129 14.35 -41.11 15.76
C ALA A 129 13.70 -41.80 14.55
N CYS A 130 13.99 -41.33 13.34
CA CYS A 130 13.49 -41.95 12.11
C CYS A 130 14.04 -43.36 11.90
N GLY A 131 15.32 -43.61 12.23
CA GLY A 131 15.92 -44.94 12.14
C GLY A 131 15.23 -45.94 13.07
N LEU A 132 15.02 -45.58 14.34
CA LEU A 132 14.30 -46.40 15.30
C LEU A 132 12.85 -46.63 14.87
N ALA A 133 12.14 -45.58 14.44
CA ALA A 133 10.78 -45.70 13.94
C ALA A 133 10.68 -46.63 12.72
N SER A 134 11.65 -46.59 11.82
CA SER A 134 11.69 -47.44 10.62
C SER A 134 11.89 -48.92 10.97
N ILE A 135 12.74 -49.24 11.95
CA ILE A 135 12.92 -50.61 12.44
C ILE A 135 11.61 -51.15 13.02
N VAL A 136 10.98 -50.38 13.91
CA VAL A 136 9.71 -50.77 14.54
C VAL A 136 8.61 -50.92 13.51
N ALA A 137 8.52 -50.00 12.53
CA ALA A 137 7.56 -50.11 11.45
C ALA A 137 7.80 -51.37 10.59
N THR A 138 9.06 -51.65 10.26
CA THR A 138 9.40 -52.85 9.45
C THR A 138 9.03 -54.13 10.18
N GLU A 139 9.27 -54.21 11.49
CA GLU A 139 8.87 -55.36 12.31
C GLU A 139 7.35 -55.47 12.43
N TYR A 140 6.64 -54.35 12.58
CA TYR A 140 5.18 -54.34 12.67
C TYR A 140 4.49 -54.76 11.36
N PHE A 141 5.11 -54.47 10.21
CA PHE A 141 4.61 -54.87 8.88
C PHE A 141 5.16 -56.22 8.40
N ASP A 142 5.99 -56.92 9.19
CA ASP A 142 6.52 -58.24 8.86
C ASP A 142 5.61 -59.35 9.43
N ASP A 143 4.70 -59.88 8.61
CA ASP A 143 3.82 -61.01 8.97
C ASP A 143 4.55 -62.38 8.93
N SER A 144 5.87 -62.41 9.11
CA SER A 144 6.65 -63.66 9.06
C SER A 144 6.67 -64.36 10.42
N PHE A 145 6.20 -65.60 10.47
CA PHE A 145 6.35 -66.47 11.64
C PHE A 145 7.84 -66.79 11.88
N ARG A 146 8.36 -66.45 13.06
CA ARG A 146 9.79 -66.64 13.38
C ARG A 146 10.04 -67.80 14.35
N SER A 147 9.02 -68.27 15.05
CA SER A 147 9.11 -69.39 15.99
C SER A 147 8.08 -70.48 15.71
N ILE A 148 8.39 -71.71 16.15
CA ILE A 148 7.53 -72.89 15.97
C ILE A 148 6.25 -72.70 16.81
N GLU A 149 6.39 -72.19 18.03
CA GLU A 149 5.26 -71.93 18.93
C GLU A 149 4.27 -70.90 18.35
N GLU A 150 4.76 -69.92 17.59
CA GLU A 150 3.93 -68.88 16.95
C GLU A 150 3.08 -69.46 15.81
N VAL A 151 3.62 -70.41 15.04
CA VAL A 151 2.88 -71.13 13.99
C VAL A 151 1.80 -72.01 14.60
N GLU A 152 2.11 -72.80 15.63
CA GLU A 152 1.14 -73.68 16.29
C GLU A 152 0.01 -72.89 16.94
N LYS A 153 0.33 -71.77 17.59
CA LYS A 153 -0.66 -70.93 18.26
C LYS A 153 -1.61 -70.23 17.29
N MET A 154 -1.11 -69.74 16.16
CA MET A 154 -1.93 -69.01 15.19
C MET A 154 -2.73 -69.95 14.27
N MET A 155 -2.13 -71.07 13.84
CA MET A 155 -2.75 -72.04 12.92
C MET A 155 -3.51 -73.17 13.64
N LYS A 156 -3.36 -73.31 14.97
CA LYS A 156 -3.98 -74.36 15.83
C LYS A 156 -3.74 -75.79 15.32
N LEU A 157 -2.61 -76.03 14.67
CA LEU A 157 -2.22 -77.32 14.09
C LEU A 157 -0.85 -77.73 14.65
N PRO A 158 -0.65 -79.00 15.04
CA PRO A 158 0.65 -79.47 15.54
C PRO A 158 1.68 -79.50 14.41
N VAL A 159 2.89 -79.01 14.68
CA VAL A 159 3.99 -78.99 13.70
C VAL A 159 4.58 -80.40 13.56
N LEU A 160 4.41 -80.99 12.38
CA LEU A 160 4.84 -82.37 12.08
C LEU A 160 6.35 -82.51 11.81
N GLY A 161 7.05 -81.40 11.61
CA GLY A 161 8.50 -81.39 11.37
C GLY A 161 8.98 -80.08 10.75
N THR A 162 10.27 -79.75 10.95
CA THR A 162 10.91 -78.55 10.40
C THR A 162 11.78 -78.92 9.20
N VAL A 163 11.60 -78.24 8.07
CA VAL A 163 12.49 -78.40 6.92
C VAL A 163 13.67 -77.43 7.07
N PRO A 164 14.92 -77.92 7.23
CA PRO A 164 16.08 -77.04 7.34
C PRO A 164 16.34 -76.33 6.01
N LYS A 165 16.59 -75.02 6.08
CA LYS A 165 16.99 -74.22 4.91
C LYS A 165 18.33 -74.73 4.38
N MET A 166 18.34 -75.36 3.20
CA MET A 166 19.58 -75.77 2.53
C MET A 166 20.35 -74.55 2.01
N ALA A 167 21.67 -74.55 2.20
CA ALA A 167 22.55 -73.41 1.87
C ALA A 167 22.68 -73.12 0.35
N SER A 168 22.24 -74.02 -0.54
CA SER A 168 22.27 -73.82 -1.98
C SER A 168 20.99 -73.12 -2.46
N GLY A 169 21.16 -71.83 -2.76
CA GLY A 169 20.11 -70.83 -3.00
C GLY A 169 19.05 -71.18 -4.05
N PHE A 170 17.80 -71.11 -3.60
CA PHE A 170 16.65 -70.87 -4.45
C PHE A 170 16.75 -69.47 -5.11
N GLU A 171 16.70 -69.38 -6.43
CA GLU A 171 16.86 -68.13 -7.22
C GLU A 171 15.86 -67.01 -6.84
N TRP A 172 14.69 -67.35 -6.29
CA TRP A 172 13.68 -66.37 -5.87
C TRP A 172 14.11 -65.52 -4.65
N GLU A 173 14.98 -66.04 -3.77
CA GLU A 173 15.52 -65.29 -2.63
C GLU A 173 16.56 -64.25 -3.07
N LYS A 174 17.40 -64.59 -4.06
CA LYS A 174 18.39 -63.63 -4.61
C LYS A 174 17.69 -62.43 -5.26
N LYS A 175 16.56 -62.66 -5.97
CA LYS A 175 15.79 -61.60 -6.61
C LYS A 175 15.08 -60.68 -5.61
N LYS A 176 14.57 -61.23 -4.50
CA LYS A 176 13.91 -60.46 -3.42
C LYS A 176 14.90 -59.60 -2.64
N ARG A 177 16.09 -60.15 -2.33
CA ARG A 177 17.17 -59.45 -1.62
C ARG A 177 17.80 -58.36 -2.49
N GLY A 178 18.01 -58.62 -3.78
CA GLY A 178 18.47 -57.62 -4.75
C GLY A 178 17.49 -56.45 -4.91
N ARG A 179 16.18 -56.74 -5.01
CA ARG A 179 15.15 -55.70 -5.07
C ARG A 179 15.07 -54.86 -3.80
N MET A 180 15.20 -55.48 -2.62
CA MET A 180 15.28 -54.73 -1.37
C MET A 180 16.50 -53.81 -1.35
N ILE A 181 17.70 -54.32 -1.66
CA ILE A 181 18.92 -53.49 -1.70
C ILE A 181 18.74 -52.28 -2.64
N LEU A 182 18.14 -52.48 -3.81
CA LEU A 182 17.83 -51.38 -4.75
C LEU A 182 16.86 -50.35 -4.17
N ILE A 183 15.83 -50.76 -3.43
CA ILE A 183 14.89 -49.84 -2.79
C ILE A 183 15.59 -49.02 -1.70
N TRP A 184 16.43 -49.66 -0.88
CA TRP A 184 17.22 -48.99 0.17
C TRP A 184 18.23 -48.00 -0.43
N THR A 185 18.91 -48.34 -1.52
CA THR A 185 19.87 -47.43 -2.17
C THR A 185 19.18 -46.24 -2.82
N ILE A 186 18.03 -46.43 -3.47
CA ILE A 186 17.22 -45.33 -4.03
C ILE A 186 16.75 -44.40 -2.91
N GLY A 187 16.26 -44.94 -1.80
CA GLY A 187 15.84 -44.14 -0.64
C GLY A 187 16.99 -43.30 -0.06
N LEU A 188 18.19 -43.87 0.04
CA LEU A 188 19.38 -43.17 0.52
C LEU A 188 19.79 -42.01 -0.41
N VAL A 189 19.72 -42.20 -1.73
CA VAL A 189 20.02 -41.16 -2.72
C VAL A 189 19.01 -40.01 -2.63
N ILE A 190 17.71 -40.31 -2.51
CA ILE A 190 16.66 -39.30 -2.35
C ILE A 190 16.88 -38.48 -1.07
N PHE A 191 17.22 -39.14 0.04
CA PHE A 191 17.48 -38.48 1.32
C PHE A 191 18.67 -37.51 1.26
N ILE A 192 19.78 -37.92 0.63
CA ILE A 192 20.94 -37.05 0.40
C ILE A 192 20.58 -35.86 -0.50
N GLY A 193 19.75 -36.09 -1.53
CA GLY A 193 19.25 -35.03 -2.42
C GLY A 193 18.42 -33.98 -1.69
N ILE A 194 17.52 -34.39 -0.80
CA ILE A 194 16.70 -33.48 0.02
C ILE A 194 17.59 -32.65 0.96
N ILE A 195 18.56 -33.28 1.64
CA ILE A 195 19.49 -32.58 2.52
C ILE A 195 20.31 -31.54 1.73
N SER A 196 20.84 -31.93 0.57
CA SER A 196 21.59 -31.04 -0.32
C SER A 196 20.75 -29.87 -0.82
N GLY A 197 19.49 -30.14 -1.21
CA GLY A 197 18.53 -29.12 -1.66
C GLY A 197 18.15 -28.13 -0.56
N VAL A 198 17.89 -28.60 0.66
CA VAL A 198 17.61 -27.74 1.81
C VAL A 198 18.81 -26.84 2.12
N LEU A 199 20.03 -27.37 2.03
CA LEU A 199 21.25 -26.60 2.24
C LEU A 199 21.44 -25.53 1.16
N TYR A 200 21.15 -25.86 -0.11
CA TYR A 200 21.18 -24.92 -1.22
C TYR A 200 20.14 -23.80 -1.06
N VAL A 201 18.87 -24.15 -0.80
CA VAL A 201 17.78 -23.18 -0.61
C VAL A 201 18.03 -22.27 0.60
N TYR A 202 18.60 -22.82 1.68
CA TYR A 202 18.94 -22.02 2.84
C TYR A 202 20.11 -21.07 2.55
N SER A 203 21.11 -21.51 1.77
CA SER A 203 22.20 -20.63 1.30
C SER A 203 21.72 -19.53 0.35
N SER A 204 20.75 -19.82 -0.52
CA SER A 204 20.20 -18.84 -1.46
C SER A 204 19.30 -17.83 -0.75
N HIS A 205 18.51 -18.25 0.24
CA HIS A 205 17.74 -17.33 1.08
C HIS A 205 18.64 -16.40 1.92
N LEU A 206 19.78 -16.88 2.40
CA LEU A 206 20.79 -16.02 3.04
C LEU A 206 21.38 -14.99 2.07
N LYS A 207 21.54 -15.36 0.79
CA LYS A 207 21.99 -14.45 -0.26
C LYS A 207 20.93 -13.38 -0.60
N SER A 208 19.64 -13.74 -0.53
CA SER A 208 18.52 -12.80 -0.74
C SER A 208 18.22 -11.90 0.47
N ALA A 209 18.66 -12.27 1.68
CA ALA A 209 18.45 -11.51 2.92
C ALA A 209 19.44 -10.33 3.11
N GLY A 210 20.03 -9.80 2.04
CA GLY A 210 20.72 -8.50 2.09
C GLY A 210 22.11 -8.49 2.73
N ILE A 211 22.89 -9.59 2.62
CA ILE A 211 24.35 -9.51 2.75
C ILE A 211 24.97 -9.91 1.41
N GLY A 212 24.70 -9.06 0.42
CA GLY A 212 25.33 -9.12 -0.90
C GLY A 212 26.78 -8.70 -0.78
N ILE A 213 27.67 -9.66 -0.55
CA ILE A 213 29.09 -9.47 -0.86
C ILE A 213 29.20 -9.71 -2.38
N GLU A 214 28.99 -8.66 -3.17
CA GLU A 214 29.51 -8.61 -4.53
C GLU A 214 31.04 -8.68 -4.42
N LEU A 215 31.58 -9.89 -4.63
CA LEU A 215 32.98 -10.03 -5.00
C LEU A 215 33.10 -9.53 -6.44
N LYS A 216 33.37 -8.23 -6.57
CA LYS A 216 33.90 -7.69 -7.81
C LYS A 216 35.38 -8.03 -7.85
N ASP A 217 35.68 -9.12 -8.56
CA ASP A 217 37.02 -9.35 -9.11
C ASP A 217 37.40 -8.13 -9.96
N ARG A 218 38.43 -7.40 -9.52
CA ARG A 218 39.54 -6.87 -10.32
C ARG A 218 40.61 -6.27 -9.40
#